data_AF-A0A2N2CM11-F1
#
_entry.id   AF-A0A2N2CM11-F1
#
_cell.length_a   1.000
_cell.length_b   1.000
_cell.length_c   1.000
_cell.angle_alpha   90.00
_cell.angle_beta   90.00
_cell.angle_gamma   90.00
#
_symmetry.space_group_name_H-M   'P 1'
#
loop_
_entity.id
_entity.type
_entity.pdbx_description
1 polymer ?
#
loop_
_entity_poly.entity_id
_entity_poly.type
_entity_poly.pdbx_seq_one_letter_code
_entity_poly.pdbx_strand_id
1 'polypeptide(L)'
;MADHKNIERICIIIGIFTLIIGIGFAYFGESLGIIAGTSADLSYVTTLFDDTVVHIIDIEISETDWISLQENAAEEEYQLCAVTVDGEKLDNVAIRPKGNSSLSSVVSSDSERYSFKIDFDK
;
A
#
# COMPACT_ATOMS: atom_id res chain seq x y z
N MET A 1 26.31 36.69 27.33
CA MET A 1 25.96 36.36 25.94
C MET A 1 27.28 36.39 25.17
N ALA A 2 27.93 35.24 25.06
CA ALA A 2 29.33 35.19 24.65
C ALA A 2 29.45 35.43 23.14
N ASP A 3 30.07 36.56 22.78
CA ASP A 3 30.46 36.88 21.42
C ASP A 3 31.65 35.97 21.03
N HIS A 4 31.31 34.78 20.53
CA HIS A 4 32.27 33.85 19.94
C HIS A 4 32.15 33.95 18.42
N LYS A 5 32.57 35.10 17.88
CA LYS A 5 32.69 35.40 16.43
C LYS A 5 33.23 34.25 15.56
N ASN A 6 34.05 33.36 16.12
CA ASN A 6 34.57 32.18 15.42
C ASN A 6 33.56 31.01 15.38
N ILE A 7 32.75 30.81 16.43
CA ILE A 7 31.68 29.81 16.47
C ILE A 7 30.57 30.19 15.48
N GLU A 8 30.16 31.46 15.45
CA GLU A 8 29.16 31.93 14.48
C GLU A 8 29.60 31.68 13.03
N ARG A 9 30.87 31.95 12.72
CA ARG A 9 31.45 31.67 11.39
C ARG A 9 31.47 30.18 11.06
N ILE A 10 31.82 29.32 12.02
CA ILE A 10 31.81 27.86 11.83
C ILE A 10 30.38 27.38 11.56
N CYS A 11 29.39 27.86 12.31
CA CYS A 11 27.99 27.50 12.09
C CYS A 11 27.48 27.92 10.70
N ILE A 12 27.85 29.12 10.23
CA ILE A 12 27.49 29.60 8.89
C ILE A 12 28.13 28.73 7.81
N ILE A 13 29.41 28.38 7.95
CA ILE A 13 30.12 27.54 6.97
C ILE A 13 29.49 26.15 6.89
N ILE A 14 29.18 25.53 8.04
CA ILE A 14 28.52 24.23 8.08
C ILE A 14 27.13 24.31 7.44
N GLY A 15 26.36 25.37 7.74
CA GLY A 15 25.04 25.56 7.15
C GLY A 15 25.06 25.74 5.63
N ILE A 16 26.05 26.47 5.10
CA ILE A 16 26.23 26.60 3.65
C ILE A 16 26.63 25.25 3.04
N PHE A 17 27.52 24.51 3.69
CA PHE A 17 27.99 23.23 3.21
C PHE A 17 26.87 22.17 3.14
N THR A 18 26.03 22.09 4.17
CA THR A 18 24.87 21.17 4.16
C THR A 18 23.85 21.54 3.09
N LEU A 19 23.65 22.84 2.84
CA LEU A 19 22.74 23.31 1.80
C LEU A 19 23.27 22.98 0.39
N ILE A 20 24.57 23.13 0.16
CA ILE A 20 25.23 22.73 -1.10
C ILE A 20 25.12 21.22 -1.31
N ILE A 21 25.34 20.41 -0.28
CA ILE A 21 25.18 18.95 -0.35
C ILE A 21 23.73 18.57 -0.68
N GLY A 22 22.74 19.19 -0.02
CA GLY A 22 21.32 18.94 -0.29
C GLY A 22 20.93 19.27 -1.73
N ILE A 23 21.42 20.40 -2.26
CA ILE A 23 21.23 20.79 -3.66
C ILE A 23 21.93 19.79 -4.59
N GLY A 24 23.16 19.39 -4.27
CA GLY A 24 23.90 18.37 -5.01
C GLY A 24 23.12 17.05 -5.11
N PHE A 25 22.58 16.56 -4.00
CA PHE A 25 21.74 15.37 -4.00
C PHE A 25 20.43 15.56 -4.79
N ALA A 26 19.81 16.74 -4.76
CA ALA A 26 18.59 17.00 -5.51
C ALA A 26 18.80 16.97 -7.04
N TYR A 27 19.97 17.41 -7.52
CA TYR A 27 20.26 17.47 -8.97
C TYR A 27 21.10 16.30 -9.51
N PHE A 28 21.91 15.65 -8.66
CA PHE A 28 22.80 14.55 -9.03
C PHE A 28 22.46 13.21 -8.35
N GLY A 29 21.43 13.17 -7.50
CA GLY A 29 21.02 11.96 -6.79
C GLY A 29 20.65 10.81 -7.72
N GLU A 30 19.93 11.09 -8.81
CA GLU A 30 19.57 10.07 -9.81
C GLU A 30 20.81 9.43 -10.46
N SER A 31 21.84 10.23 -10.77
CA SER A 31 23.11 9.74 -11.33
C SER A 31 23.93 8.92 -10.33
N LEU A 32 23.68 9.07 -9.03
CA LEU A 32 24.29 8.27 -7.96
C LEU A 32 23.47 7.00 -7.64
N GLY A 33 22.43 6.70 -8.43
CA GLY A 33 21.55 5.56 -8.21
C GLY A 33 20.54 5.77 -7.09
N ILE A 34 20.35 7.00 -6.62
CA ILE A 34 19.28 7.35 -5.68
C ILE A 34 17.99 7.49 -6.49
N ILE A 35 17.31 6.37 -6.63
CA ILE A 35 15.98 6.31 -7.24
C ILE A 35 15.00 6.72 -6.14
N ALA A 36 14.26 7.82 -6.33
CA ALA A 36 13.09 8.08 -5.50
C ALA A 36 12.21 6.83 -5.59
N GLY A 37 12.02 6.13 -4.47
CA GLY A 37 11.33 4.85 -4.45
C GLY A 37 10.06 4.95 -5.29
N THR A 38 9.99 4.13 -6.33
CA THR A 38 8.91 4.11 -7.32
C THR A 38 7.60 4.35 -6.58
N SER A 39 6.99 5.51 -6.78
CA SER A 39 5.61 5.74 -6.37
C SER A 39 4.84 4.55 -6.91
N ALA A 40 4.23 3.76 -6.01
CA ALA A 40 3.57 2.51 -6.35
C ALA A 40 2.82 2.69 -7.67
N ASP A 41 3.16 1.86 -8.67
CA ASP A 41 2.56 1.97 -9.99
C ASP A 41 1.08 1.57 -9.87
N LEU A 42 0.23 2.57 -9.62
CA LEU A 42 -1.22 2.44 -9.49
C LEU A 42 -1.89 2.42 -10.88
N SER A 43 -1.17 2.12 -11.96
CA SER A 43 -1.75 2.03 -13.31
C SER A 43 -2.96 1.10 -13.37
N TYR A 44 -2.95 0.04 -12.55
CA TYR A 44 -4.07 -0.89 -12.37
C TYR A 44 -5.38 -0.19 -11.97
N VAL A 45 -5.33 0.90 -11.20
CA VAL A 45 -6.54 1.62 -10.75
C VAL A 45 -7.26 2.26 -11.94
N THR A 46 -6.50 2.82 -12.88
CA THR A 46 -7.06 3.50 -14.05
C THR A 46 -7.44 2.57 -15.19
N THR A 47 -6.93 1.33 -15.20
CA THR A 47 -7.23 0.35 -16.26
C THR A 47 -8.28 -0.68 -15.85
N LEU A 48 -8.31 -1.08 -14.57
CA LEU A 48 -9.22 -2.13 -14.08
C LEU A 48 -10.57 -1.61 -13.61
N PHE A 49 -10.63 -0.35 -13.15
CA PHE A 49 -11.84 0.20 -12.53
C PHE A 49 -12.37 1.40 -13.32
N ASP A 50 -13.58 1.24 -13.85
CA ASP A 50 -14.40 2.22 -14.56
C ASP A 50 -15.59 2.59 -13.67
N ASP A 51 -15.63 3.82 -13.18
CA ASP A 51 -16.67 4.30 -12.26
C ASP A 51 -18.04 4.52 -12.92
N THR A 52 -18.16 4.29 -14.23
CA THR A 52 -19.40 4.43 -14.99
C THR A 52 -20.21 3.13 -15.11
N VAL A 53 -19.62 1.99 -14.73
CA VAL A 53 -20.24 0.67 -14.85
C VAL A 53 -20.20 -0.13 -13.54
N VAL A 54 -20.98 -1.22 -13.49
CA VAL A 54 -20.88 -2.21 -12.40
C VAL A 54 -19.98 -3.33 -12.88
N HIS A 55 -18.84 -3.50 -12.21
CA HIS A 55 -17.85 -4.52 -12.52
C HIS A 55 -18.27 -5.93 -12.11
N ILE A 56 -17.73 -6.92 -12.84
CA ILE A 56 -17.75 -8.33 -12.44
C ILE A 56 -16.40 -8.66 -11.81
N ILE A 57 -16.44 -9.16 -10.58
CA ILE A 57 -15.26 -9.53 -9.81
C ILE A 57 -15.37 -11.01 -9.45
N ASP A 58 -14.54 -11.83 -10.11
CA ASP A 58 -14.43 -13.26 -9.82
C ASP A 58 -13.21 -13.50 -8.94
N ILE A 59 -13.40 -14.15 -7.78
CA ILE A 59 -12.34 -14.44 -6.81
C ILE A 59 -12.14 -15.95 -6.75
N GLU A 60 -10.90 -16.38 -6.98
CA GLU A 60 -10.49 -17.79 -6.93
C GLU A 60 -9.53 -17.98 -5.74
N ILE A 61 -10.00 -18.69 -4.71
CA ILE A 61 -9.28 -18.97 -3.48
C ILE A 61 -9.30 -20.48 -3.21
N SER A 62 -8.25 -21.02 -2.59
CA SER A 62 -8.23 -22.44 -2.21
C SER A 62 -9.28 -22.73 -1.14
N GLU A 63 -9.84 -23.94 -1.13
CA GLU A 63 -10.84 -24.34 -0.14
C GLU A 63 -10.29 -24.26 1.30
N THR A 64 -9.02 -24.61 1.48
CA THR A 64 -8.35 -24.52 2.79
C THR A 64 -8.21 -23.08 3.27
N ASP A 65 -7.80 -22.17 2.39
CA ASP A 65 -7.64 -20.75 2.75
C ASP A 65 -9.00 -20.08 2.96
N TRP A 66 -10.02 -20.49 2.21
CA TRP A 66 -11.39 -20.03 2.41
C TRP A 66 -11.94 -20.42 3.79
N ILE A 67 -11.78 -21.69 4.19
CA ILE A 67 -12.19 -22.16 5.51
C ILE A 67 -11.41 -21.40 6.60
N SER A 68 -10.09 -21.26 6.45
CA SER A 68 -9.25 -20.50 7.39
C SER A 68 -9.71 -19.05 7.54
N LEU A 69 -10.08 -18.40 6.42
CA LEU A 69 -10.61 -17.05 6.40
C LEU A 69 -11.94 -16.95 7.15
N GLN A 70 -12.84 -17.93 7.02
CA GLN A 70 -14.13 -17.94 7.72
C GLN A 70 -13.95 -18.15 9.22
N GLU A 71 -13.10 -19.10 9.62
CA GLU A 71 -12.83 -19.41 11.04
C GLU A 71 -12.14 -18.26 11.77
N ASN A 72 -11.27 -17.52 11.08
CA ASN A 72 -10.47 -16.42 11.64
C ASN A 72 -10.91 -15.04 11.12
N ALA A 73 -12.17 -14.91 10.66
CA ALA A 73 -12.63 -13.71 9.97
C ALA A 73 -12.47 -12.42 10.79
N ALA A 74 -12.58 -12.51 12.12
CA ALA A 74 -12.43 -11.38 13.04
C ALA A 74 -11.00 -10.82 13.14
N GLU A 75 -10.00 -11.63 12.79
CA GLU A 75 -8.58 -11.25 12.86
C GLU A 75 -8.14 -10.42 11.65
N GLU A 76 -9.01 -10.29 10.63
CA GLU A 76 -8.73 -9.56 9.38
C GLU A 76 -7.43 -10.00 8.70
N GLU A 77 -7.13 -11.30 8.70
CA GLU A 77 -5.92 -11.86 8.07
C GLU A 77 -6.07 -11.98 6.55
N TYR A 78 -4.96 -11.79 5.85
CA TYR A 78 -4.90 -11.91 4.39
C TYR A 78 -4.74 -13.36 3.96
N GLN A 79 -5.51 -13.74 2.94
CA GLN A 79 -5.36 -15.00 2.21
C GLN A 79 -5.01 -14.71 0.74
N LEU A 80 -4.05 -15.45 0.20
CA LEU A 80 -3.68 -15.36 -1.21
C LEU A 80 -4.78 -15.95 -2.10
N CYS A 81 -5.00 -15.32 -3.23
CA CYS A 81 -6.00 -15.72 -4.21
C CYS A 81 -5.63 -15.19 -5.60
N ALA A 82 -6.45 -15.51 -6.59
CA ALA A 82 -6.48 -14.82 -7.86
C ALA A 82 -7.80 -14.05 -7.99
N VAL A 83 -7.76 -12.87 -8.61
CA VAL A 83 -8.95 -12.05 -8.87
C VAL A 83 -9.02 -11.77 -10.36
N THR A 84 -10.19 -11.93 -10.96
CA THR A 84 -10.48 -11.51 -12.32
C THR A 84 -11.45 -10.34 -12.29
N VAL A 85 -11.05 -9.20 -12.83
CA VAL A 85 -11.87 -7.98 -12.94
C VAL A 85 -12.23 -7.79 -14.40
N ASP A 86 -13.52 -7.91 -14.75
CA ASP A 86 -14.02 -7.77 -16.13
C ASP A 86 -13.25 -8.60 -17.19
N GLY A 87 -12.76 -9.78 -16.79
CA GLY A 87 -12.00 -10.69 -17.65
C GLY A 87 -10.48 -10.52 -17.60
N GLU A 88 -9.94 -9.52 -16.90
CA GLU A 88 -8.51 -9.37 -16.63
C GLU A 88 -8.12 -10.10 -15.34
N LYS A 89 -7.36 -11.20 -15.47
CA LYS A 89 -6.92 -12.02 -14.33
C LYS A 89 -5.63 -11.49 -13.71
N LEU A 90 -5.63 -11.39 -12.39
CA LEU A 90 -4.53 -10.94 -11.55
C LEU A 90 -4.21 -12.05 -10.54
N ASP A 91 -3.00 -12.58 -10.65
CA ASP A 91 -2.47 -13.58 -9.72
C ASP A 91 -1.65 -12.91 -8.60
N ASN A 92 -1.46 -13.61 -7.49
CA ASN A 92 -0.76 -13.13 -6.29
C ASN A 92 -1.39 -11.89 -5.67
N VAL A 93 -2.73 -11.83 -5.69
CA VAL A 93 -3.50 -10.85 -4.94
C VAL A 93 -3.92 -11.46 -3.62
N ALA A 94 -4.25 -10.63 -2.63
CA ALA A 94 -4.71 -11.11 -1.35
C ALA A 94 -6.08 -10.52 -1.00
N ILE A 95 -6.95 -11.32 -0.38
CA ILE A 95 -8.19 -10.83 0.21
C ILE A 95 -8.17 -10.97 1.72
N ARG A 96 -8.87 -10.07 2.40
CA ARG A 96 -9.19 -10.22 3.81
C ARG A 96 -10.59 -9.70 4.11
N PRO A 97 -11.30 -10.29 5.08
CA PRO A 97 -12.48 -9.67 5.65
C PRO A 97 -12.14 -8.26 6.15
N LYS A 98 -13.09 -7.36 6.00
CA LYS A 98 -12.96 -5.98 6.43
C LYS A 98 -14.26 -5.50 7.06
N GLY A 99 -14.14 -4.85 8.21
CA GLY A 99 -15.23 -4.11 8.79
C GLY A 99 -15.04 -3.92 10.29
N ASN A 100 -15.86 -3.06 10.87
CA ASN A 100 -15.94 -2.94 12.32
C ASN A 100 -17.24 -3.62 12.79
N SER A 101 -18.29 -2.84 13.05
CA SER A 101 -19.60 -3.37 13.40
C SER A 101 -20.17 -4.32 12.34
N SER A 102 -19.96 -4.03 11.05
CA SER A 102 -20.41 -4.88 9.95
C SER A 102 -19.79 -6.27 10.00
N LEU A 103 -18.47 -6.36 10.18
CA LEU A 103 -17.76 -7.64 10.29
C LEU A 103 -18.20 -8.40 11.53
N SER A 104 -18.26 -7.72 12.69
CA SER A 104 -18.73 -8.35 13.93
C SER A 104 -20.15 -8.90 13.82
N SER A 105 -21.02 -8.23 13.05
CA SER A 105 -22.39 -8.69 12.81
C SER A 105 -22.42 -9.98 12.00
N VAL A 106 -21.58 -10.06 10.95
CA VAL A 106 -21.46 -11.27 10.12
C VAL A 106 -20.91 -12.44 10.94
N VAL A 107 -19.79 -12.23 11.65
CA VAL A 107 -19.15 -13.25 12.52
C VAL A 107 -20.09 -13.75 13.62
N SER A 108 -20.98 -12.90 14.13
CA SER A 108 -21.97 -13.26 15.16
C SER A 108 -23.23 -13.97 14.61
N SER A 109 -23.27 -14.26 13.31
CA SER A 109 -24.44 -14.80 12.61
C SER A 109 -24.05 -15.97 11.72
N ASP A 110 -25.05 -16.64 11.14
CA ASP A 110 -24.84 -17.70 10.13
C ASP A 110 -24.56 -17.13 8.72
N SER A 111 -24.28 -15.84 8.59
CA SER A 111 -24.02 -15.18 7.31
C SER A 111 -22.57 -15.39 6.88
N GLU A 112 -22.36 -15.78 5.63
CA GLU A 112 -21.04 -15.84 5.00
C GLU A 112 -20.77 -14.61 4.10
N ARG A 113 -21.62 -13.59 4.19
CA ARG A 113 -21.52 -12.39 3.36
C ARG A 113 -20.56 -11.35 3.94
N TYR A 114 -19.27 -11.59 3.74
CA TYR A 114 -18.21 -10.67 4.15
C TYR A 114 -18.05 -9.50 3.19
N SER A 115 -17.61 -8.37 3.72
CA SER A 115 -17.01 -7.30 2.92
C SER A 115 -15.50 -7.56 2.85
N PHE A 116 -14.92 -7.48 1.66
CA PHE A 116 -13.51 -7.76 1.45
C PHE A 116 -12.71 -6.49 1.18
N LYS A 117 -11.49 -6.45 1.68
CA LYS A 117 -10.42 -5.65 1.08
C LYS A 117 -9.65 -6.57 0.14
N ILE A 118 -9.43 -6.12 -1.09
CA ILE A 118 -8.52 -6.75 -2.04
C ILE A 118 -7.21 -5.96 -2.01
N ASP A 119 -6.10 -6.69 -1.87
CA ASP A 119 -4.74 -6.15 -1.93
C ASP A 119 -4.08 -6.60 -3.22
N PHE A 120 -3.64 -5.61 -3.99
CA PHE A 120 -2.94 -5.78 -5.26
C PHE A 120 -1.42 -5.55 -5.11
N ASP A 121 -0.96 -5.28 -3.89
CA ASP A 121 0.47 -5.13 -3.62
C ASP A 121 1.19 -6.47 -3.85
N LYS A 122 2.11 -6.45 -4.81
CA LYS A 122 3.03 -7.56 -5.12
C LYS A 122 4.19 -7.62 -4.15
#